data_AF-A0A453DC88-F1
#
_entry.id   AF-A0A453DC88-F1
#
_cell.length_a   1.000
_cell.length_b   1.000
_cell.length_c   1.000
_cell.angle_alpha   90.00
_cell.angle_beta   90.00
_cell.angle_gamma   90.00
#
_symmetry.space_group_name_H-M   'P 1'
#
loop_
_entity.id
_entity.type
_entity.pdbx_description
1 polymer ?
#
loop_
_entity_poly.entity_id
_entity_poly.type
_entity_poly.pdbx_seq_one_letter_code
_entity_poly.pdbx_strand_id
1 'polypeptide(L)' 'MDHLFAQASKQWLRGSSLPLEKRRARIVRWLQYRGFSWGVTNSIIRKLEAQHPP' A
#
# COMPACT_ATOMS: atom_id res chain seq x y z
N MET A 1 -12.89 3.70 -3.94
CA MET A 1 -12.03 2.92 -3.02
C MET A 1 -11.50 1.65 -3.66
N ASP A 2 -12.34 0.89 -4.38
CA ASP A 2 -11.95 -0.40 -4.96
C ASP A 2 -10.82 -0.29 -6.01
N HIS A 3 -10.93 0.66 -6.95
CA HIS A 3 -9.89 0.90 -7.96
C HIS A 3 -8.54 1.32 -7.34
N LEU A 4 -8.57 2.14 -6.28
CA LEU A 4 -7.36 2.57 -5.58
C LEU A 4 -6.68 1.36 -4.91
N PHE A 5 -7.48 0.50 -4.27
CA PHE A 5 -6.99 -0.72 -3.65
C PHE A 5 -6.38 -1.67 -4.69
N ALA A 6 -7.04 -1.88 -5.83
CA ALA A 6 -6.50 -2.71 -6.92
C ALA A 6 -5.16 -2.19 -7.46
N GLN A 7 -5.00 -0.87 -7.61
CA GLN A 7 -3.73 -0.27 -8.01
C GLN A 7 -2.65 -0.39 -6.92
N ALA A 8 -3.01 -0.16 -5.65
CA ALA A 8 -2.10 -0.29 -4.53
C ALA A 8 -1.63 -1.74 -4.33
N SER A 9 -2.51 -2.72 -4.53
CA SER A 9 -2.19 -4.15 -4.48
C SER A 9 -1.18 -4.54 -5.58
N LYS A 10 -1.38 -4.08 -6.82
CA LYS A 10 -0.39 -4.26 -7.89
C LYS A 10 0.98 -3.68 -7.54
N GLN A 11 1.01 -2.52 -6.87
CA GLN A 11 2.27 -1.91 -6.40
C GLN A 11 2.89 -2.65 -5.23
N TRP A 12 2.06 -3.20 -4.33
CA TRP A 12 2.51 -4.00 -3.19
C TRP A 12 3.21 -5.27 -3.67
N LEU A 13 2.61 -5.99 -4.63
CA LEU A 13 3.18 -7.20 -5.23
C LEU A 13 4.48 -6.93 -5.99
N ARG A 14 4.62 -5.78 -6.67
CA ARG A 14 5.89 -5.35 -7.27
C ARG A 14 7.03 -5.18 -6.26
N GLY A 15 6.70 -4.98 -4.98
CA GLY A 15 7.65 -4.93 -3.87
C GLY A 15 7.79 -6.25 -3.11
N SER A 16 7.30 -7.38 -3.65
CA SER A 16 7.25 -8.65 -2.90
C SER A 16 8.62 -9.19 -2.48
N SER A 17 9.68 -8.80 -3.19
CA SER A 17 11.06 -9.16 -2.84
C SER A 17 11.64 -8.33 -1.68
N LEU A 18 10.95 -7.26 -1.24
CA LEU A 18 11.41 -6.39 -0.16
C LEU A 18 10.80 -6.79 1.19
N PRO A 19 11.51 -6.49 2.29
CA PRO A 19 10.96 -6.58 3.64
C PRO A 19 9.66 -5.77 3.76
N LEU A 20 8.75 -6.25 4.63
CA LEU A 20 7.43 -5.67 4.84
C LEU A 20 7.50 -4.16 5.12
N GLU A 21 8.44 -3.71 5.95
CA GLU A 21 8.63 -2.30 6.30
C GLU A 21 8.97 -1.43 5.09
N LYS A 22 9.88 -1.90 4.23
CA LYS A 22 10.26 -1.19 2.99
C LYS A 22 9.11 -1.18 1.99
N ARG A 23 8.33 -2.26 1.92
CA ARG A 23 7.14 -2.37 1.07
C ARG A 23 6.05 -1.40 1.51
N ARG A 24 5.81 -1.33 2.82
CA ARG A 24 4.89 -0.37 3.46
C ARG A 24 5.27 1.07 3.17
N ALA A 25 6.53 1.44 3.44
CA ALA A 25 7.03 2.79 3.18
C ALA A 25 6.85 3.19 1.70
N ARG A 26 7.05 2.26 0.76
CA ARG A 26 6.87 2.51 -0.67
C ARG A 26 5.41 2.82 -1.04
N ILE A 27 4.44 2.08 -0.50
CA ILE A 27 3.01 2.37 -0.73
C ILE A 27 2.59 3.68 -0.07
N VAL A 28 3.05 3.96 1.15
CA VAL A 28 2.79 5.26 1.81
C VAL A 28 3.27 6.40 0.92
N ARG A 29 4.53 6.34 0.46
CA ARG A 29 5.08 7.38 -0.42
C ARG A 29 4.30 7.51 -1.71
N TRP A 30 3.97 6.38 -2.34
CA TRP A 30 3.23 6.37 -3.60
C TRP A 30 1.81 6.95 -3.48
N LEU A 31 1.12 6.72 -2.36
CA LEU A 31 -0.18 7.32 -2.08
C LEU A 31 -0.07 8.80 -1.74
N GLN A 32 0.91 9.20 -0.93
CA GLN A 32 1.13 10.61 -0.59
C GLN A 32 1.53 11.45 -1.80
N TYR A 33 2.38 10.92 -2.70
CA TYR A 33 2.75 11.61 -3.94
C TYR A 33 1.56 11.88 -4.87
N ARG A 34 0.45 11.17 -4.69
CA ARG A 34 -0.80 11.37 -5.46
C ARG A 34 -1.82 12.25 -4.72
N GLY A 35 -1.46 12.83 -3.58
CA GLY A 35 -2.31 13.73 -2.80
C GLY A 35 -3.37 13.02 -1.94
N PHE A 36 -3.25 11.69 -1.71
CA PHE A 36 -4.17 11.00 -0.81
C PHE A 36 -3.92 11.39 0.65
N SER A 37 -4.99 11.56 1.42
CA SER A 37 -4.90 11.85 2.85
C SER A 37 -4.32 10.68 3.64
N TRP A 38 -3.80 10.98 4.84
CA TRP A 38 -3.31 9.97 5.76
C TRP A 38 -4.37 8.93 6.13
N GLY A 39 -5.64 9.32 6.26
CA GLY A 39 -6.74 8.41 6.56
C GLY A 39 -6.98 7.36 5.47
N VAL A 40 -6.96 7.78 4.20
CA VAL A 40 -7.07 6.86 3.05
C VAL A 40 -5.84 5.98 2.96
N THR A 41 -4.65 6.55 3.13
CA THR A 41 -3.37 5.82 3.11
C THR A 41 -3.35 4.70 4.15
N ASN A 42 -3.69 5.01 5.40
CA ASN A 42 -3.69 4.03 6.48
C ASN A 42 -4.75 2.93 6.26
N SER A 43 -5.91 3.29 5.72
CA SER A 43 -6.97 2.33 5.38
C SER A 43 -6.52 1.33 4.30
N ILE A 44 -5.82 1.80 3.26
CA ILE A 44 -5.28 0.94 2.19
C ILE A 44 -4.16 0.05 2.73
N ILE A 45 -3.22 0.61 3.49
CA ILE A 45 -2.10 -0.14 4.09
C ILE A 45 -2.62 -1.30 4.95
N ARG A 46 -3.57 -1.03 5.87
CA ARG A 46 -4.16 -2.08 6.72
C ARG A 46 -4.82 -3.19 5.91
N LYS A 47 -5.53 -2.85 4.83
CA LYS A 47 -6.14 -3.86 3.94
C LYS A 47 -5.09 -4.71 3.21
N LEU A 48 -3.96 -4.11 2.82
CA LEU A 48 -2.86 -4.83 2.16
C LEU A 48 -2.10 -5.75 3.12
N GLU A 49 -1.80 -5.27 4.34
CA GLU A 49 -1.17 -6.08 5.38
C GLU A 49 -2.04 -7.26 5.81
N ALA A 50 -3.36 -7.07 5.89
CA ALA A 50 -4.30 -8.15 6.23
C ALA A 50 -4.39 -9.26 5.17
N GLN A 51 -4.18 -8.94 3.88
CA GLN A 51 -4.23 -9.92 2.79
C GLN A 51 -2.91 -10.64 2.54
N HIS A 52 -1.81 -10.11 3.05
CA HIS A 52 -0.47 -10.67 2.90
C HIS A 52 0.21 -10.76 4.27
N PRO A 53 -0.19 -11.74 5.12
CA PRO A 53 0.55 -12.02 6.35
C PRO A 53 2.01 -12.39 6.02
N PRO A 54 2.95 -12.11 6.95
CA PRO A 54 4.39 -12.29 6.73
C PRO A 54 4.79 -13.74 6.41
#